data_AF-A0A2K2AT07-F1
#
_entry.id   AF-A0A2K2AT07-F1
#
_cell.length_a   1.000
_cell.length_b   1.000
_cell.length_c   1.000
_cell.angle_alpha   90.00
_cell.angle_beta   90.00
_cell.angle_gamma   90.00
#
_symmetry.space_group_name_H-M   'P 1'
#
loop_
_entity.id
_entity.type
_entity.pdbx_description
1 polymer ?
#
loop_
_entity_poly.entity_id
_entity_poly.type
_entity_poly.pdbx_seq_one_letter_code
_entity_poly.pdbx_strand_id
1 'polypeptide(L)'
;MGSFGKSISSALFFYIGILIITPGFAIRTYEENPELSQHLEPCHAKVTKRCAIEISNSIYNNNTPLEYCCQKHITTGKACHDDFIKLFMSRLPKEKVTFVVAKGDQIWNHYAAIAALASIASTLSILP
;
A
#
# COMPACT_ATOMS: atom_id res chain seq x y z
N MET A 1 -22.06 -42.70 -28.87
CA MET A 1 -21.66 -41.33 -28.49
C MET A 1 -21.96 -41.14 -27.01
N GLY A 2 -21.13 -40.59 -26.13
CA GLY A 2 -19.79 -40.03 -26.24
C GLY A 2 -19.24 -39.83 -24.82
N SER A 3 -17.98 -40.20 -24.66
CA SER A 3 -17.15 -40.01 -23.49
C SER A 3 -16.90 -38.52 -23.27
N PHE A 4 -17.80 -37.82 -22.57
CA PHE A 4 -17.66 -36.38 -22.30
C PHE A 4 -17.32 -36.05 -20.83
N GLY A 5 -17.66 -36.95 -19.89
CA GLY A 5 -17.45 -36.71 -18.45
C GLY A 5 -16.02 -36.96 -17.94
N LYS A 6 -15.26 -37.88 -18.54
CA LYS A 6 -13.88 -38.20 -18.10
C LYS A 6 -12.84 -37.20 -18.59
N SER A 7 -13.08 -36.56 -19.73
CA SER A 7 -12.16 -35.58 -20.32
C SER A 7 -12.16 -34.25 -19.55
N ILE A 8 -13.31 -33.81 -19.06
CA ILE A 8 -13.45 -32.56 -18.30
C ILE A 8 -12.72 -32.66 -16.96
N SER A 9 -12.85 -33.79 -16.26
CA SER A 9 -12.15 -34.04 -14.99
C SER A 9 -10.63 -34.07 -15.19
N SER A 10 -10.15 -34.77 -16.22
CA SER A 10 -8.71 -34.82 -16.55
C SER A 10 -8.16 -33.44 -16.92
N ALA A 11 -8.87 -32.69 -17.77
CA ALA A 11 -8.49 -31.34 -18.16
C ALA A 11 -8.39 -30.40 -16.95
N LEU A 12 -9.32 -30.48 -16.00
CA LEU A 12 -9.32 -29.66 -14.79
C LEU A 12 -8.05 -29.90 -13.94
N PHE A 13 -7.63 -31.16 -13.77
CA PHE A 13 -6.39 -31.48 -13.05
C PHE A 13 -5.14 -30.98 -13.78
N PHE A 14 -5.11 -31.04 -15.12
CA PHE A 14 -4.01 -30.45 -15.90
C PHE A 14 -3.99 -28.92 -15.79
N TYR A 15 -5.13 -28.24 -15.80
CA TYR A 15 -5.20 -26.79 -15.60
C TYR A 15 -4.73 -26.38 -14.19
N ILE A 16 -5.14 -27.09 -13.14
CA ILE A 16 -4.67 -26.85 -11.77
C ILE A 16 -3.17 -27.12 -11.68
N GLY A 17 -2.67 -28.20 -12.27
CA GLY A 17 -1.24 -28.50 -12.34
C GLY A 17 -0.44 -27.42 -13.06
N ILE A 18 -0.93 -26.91 -14.20
CA ILE A 18 -0.29 -25.82 -14.97
C ILE A 18 -0.26 -24.52 -14.15
N LEU A 19 -1.34 -24.20 -13.43
CA LEU A 19 -1.37 -23.04 -12.53
C LEU A 19 -0.36 -23.18 -11.37
N ILE A 20 -0.13 -24.37 -10.84
CA ILE A 20 0.85 -24.58 -9.75
C ILE A 20 2.29 -24.60 -10.28
N ILE A 21 2.53 -25.11 -11.50
CA ILE A 21 3.86 -25.29 -12.09
C ILE A 21 4.38 -24.01 -12.76
N THR A 22 3.51 -23.08 -13.17
CA THR A 22 3.97 -21.80 -13.73
C THR A 22 4.64 -20.96 -12.64
N PRO A 23 5.94 -20.64 -12.76
CA PRO A 23 6.68 -19.88 -11.73
C PRO A 23 6.10 -18.48 -11.46
N GLY A 24 5.23 -17.98 -12.34
CA GLY A 24 4.53 -16.70 -12.21
C GLY A 24 3.22 -16.75 -11.43
N PHE A 25 2.67 -17.94 -11.14
CA PHE A 25 1.43 -18.11 -10.36
C PHE A 25 1.69 -18.76 -9.00
N ALA A 26 2.92 -18.64 -8.48
CA ALA A 26 3.14 -18.80 -7.05
C ALA A 26 2.35 -17.69 -6.34
N ILE A 27 1.16 -18.02 -5.84
CA ILE A 27 0.45 -17.18 -4.88
C ILE A 27 1.40 -17.08 -3.69
N ARG A 28 2.10 -15.95 -3.57
CA ARG A 28 2.85 -15.65 -2.36
C ARG A 28 1.81 -15.48 -1.26
N THR A 29 1.58 -16.56 -0.50
CA THR A 29 0.89 -16.47 0.78
C THR A 29 1.82 -15.65 1.67
N TYR A 30 1.65 -14.33 1.66
CA TYR A 30 2.30 -13.46 2.61
C TYR A 30 1.71 -13.82 3.96
N GLU A 31 2.48 -14.54 4.77
CA GLU A 31 2.15 -14.72 6.17
C GLU A 31 2.08 -13.33 6.79
N GLU A 32 0.86 -12.91 7.15
CA GLU A 32 0.66 -11.67 7.86
C GLU A 32 1.39 -11.79 9.20
N ASN A 33 2.50 -11.04 9.36
CA ASN A 33 3.16 -10.98 10.66
C ASN A 33 2.21 -10.33 11.66
N PRO A 34 1.69 -11.07 12.65
CA PRO A 34 0.64 -10.57 13.55
C PRO A 34 1.18 -9.50 14.51
N GLU A 35 2.46 -9.56 14.91
CA GLU A 35 3.07 -8.50 15.73
C GLU A 35 3.17 -7.18 14.96
N LEU A 36 3.51 -7.26 13.67
CA LEU A 36 3.60 -6.08 12.83
C LEU A 36 2.22 -5.48 12.54
N SER A 37 1.21 -6.34 12.33
CA SER A 37 -0.19 -5.93 12.19
C SER A 37 -0.70 -5.23 13.47
N GLN A 38 -0.40 -5.78 14.65
CA GLN A 38 -0.74 -5.16 15.94
C GLN A 38 -0.02 -3.84 16.19
N HIS A 39 1.25 -3.73 15.79
CA HIS A 39 2.02 -2.49 15.94
C HIS A 39 1.52 -1.36 15.01
N LEU A 40 0.96 -1.72 13.86
CA LEU A 40 0.42 -0.79 12.86
C LEU A 40 -1.07 -0.49 13.02
N GLU A 41 -1.82 -1.29 13.78
CA GLU A 41 -3.24 -1.05 14.10
C GLU A 41 -3.56 0.40 14.53
N PRO A 42 -2.88 1.01 15.52
CA PRO A 42 -3.15 2.40 15.89
C PRO A 42 -2.80 3.42 14.78
N CYS A 43 -1.91 3.06 13.86
CA CYS A 43 -1.60 3.84 12.67
C CYS A 43 -2.69 3.69 11.60
N HIS A 44 -3.20 2.48 11.40
CA HIS A 44 -4.24 2.13 10.44
C HIS A 44 -5.59 2.76 10.81
N ALA A 45 -5.95 2.75 12.09
CA ALA A 45 -7.24 3.24 12.58
C ALA A 45 -7.55 4.69 12.18
N LYS A 46 -6.52 5.47 11.86
CA LYS A 46 -6.61 6.89 11.51
C LYS A 46 -6.63 7.17 10.00
N VAL A 47 -6.30 6.18 9.16
CA VAL A 47 -6.25 6.32 7.69
C VAL A 47 -7.35 5.49 7.05
N THR A 48 -8.20 6.11 6.24
CA THR A 48 -9.25 5.36 5.52
C THR A 48 -8.63 4.44 4.47
N LYS A 49 -9.30 3.32 4.14
CA LYS A 49 -8.87 2.41 3.07
C LYS A 49 -8.60 3.12 1.75
N ARG A 50 -9.44 4.11 1.40
CA ARG A 50 -9.26 4.95 0.21
C ARG A 50 -7.91 5.70 0.25
N CYS A 51 -7.63 6.40 1.35
CA CYS A 51 -6.38 7.12 1.49
C CYS A 51 -5.17 6.18 1.48
N ALA A 52 -5.25 5.01 2.14
CA ALA A 52 -4.17 4.03 2.11
C ALA A 52 -3.81 3.60 0.68
N ILE A 53 -4.81 3.34 -0.17
CA ILE A 53 -4.60 3.00 -1.59
C ILE A 53 -3.95 4.15 -2.34
N GLU A 54 -4.44 5.37 -2.15
CA GLU A 54 -3.95 6.56 -2.85
C GLU A 54 -2.48 6.88 -2.51
N ILE A 55 -2.14 6.80 -1.23
CA ILE A 55 -0.78 7.01 -0.72
C ILE A 55 0.16 5.91 -1.20
N SER A 56 -0.30 4.67 -1.22
CA SER A 56 0.50 3.55 -1.76
C SER A 56 0.76 3.73 -3.26
N ASN A 57 -0.24 4.23 -4.02
CA ASN A 57 -0.10 4.50 -5.44
C ASN A 57 0.82 5.69 -5.75
N SER A 58 0.89 6.69 -4.86
CA SER A 58 1.76 7.87 -5.09
C SER A 58 3.25 7.52 -5.05
N ILE A 59 3.63 6.42 -4.38
CA ILE A 59 5.00 5.86 -4.42
C ILE A 59 5.42 5.54 -5.85
N TYR A 60 4.48 5.07 -6.69
CA TYR A 60 4.78 4.59 -8.04
C TYR A 60 4.43 5.59 -9.14
N ASN A 61 3.37 6.38 -8.95
CA ASN A 61 2.75 7.11 -10.07
C ASN A 61 2.95 8.63 -10.05
N ASN A 62 3.68 9.20 -9.08
CA ASN A 62 3.85 10.66 -8.91
C ASN A 62 2.51 11.45 -8.95
N ASN A 63 1.39 10.79 -8.64
CA ASN A 63 0.08 11.42 -8.68
C ASN A 63 -0.05 12.43 -7.53
N THR A 64 -0.67 13.58 -7.83
CA THR A 64 -1.06 14.54 -6.80
C THR A 64 -2.18 13.95 -5.95
N PRO A 65 -1.98 13.72 -4.65
CA PRO A 65 -2.98 13.16 -3.78
C PRO A 65 -3.98 14.23 -3.31
N LEU A 66 -5.14 13.75 -2.88
CA LEU A 66 -6.21 14.54 -2.30
C LEU A 66 -5.73 15.12 -0.96
N GLU A 67 -5.90 16.43 -0.78
CA GLU A 67 -5.52 17.15 0.45
C GLU A 67 -6.05 16.48 1.72
N TYR A 68 -7.29 15.97 1.67
CA TYR A 68 -7.89 15.20 2.76
C TYR A 68 -7.06 13.98 3.17
N CYS A 69 -6.53 13.24 2.19
CA CYS A 69 -5.70 12.08 2.47
C CYS A 69 -4.32 12.48 2.98
N CYS A 70 -3.75 13.59 2.50
CA CYS A 70 -2.53 14.18 3.08
C CYS A 70 -2.73 14.53 4.55
N GLN A 71 -3.81 15.24 4.90
CA GLN A 71 -4.12 15.63 6.28
C GLN A 71 -4.30 14.42 7.20
N LYS A 72 -5.08 13.41 6.76
CA LYS A 72 -5.27 12.18 7.53
C LYS A 72 -3.96 11.42 7.74
N HIS A 73 -3.12 11.34 6.72
CA HIS A 73 -1.80 10.70 6.82
C HIS A 73 -0.88 11.43 7.79
N ILE A 74 -0.75 12.75 7.67
CA ILE A 74 0.10 13.56 8.57
C ILE A 74 -0.36 13.49 10.02
N THR A 75 -1.68 13.44 10.26
CA THR A 75 -2.26 13.28 11.62
C THR A 75 -1.84 11.97 12.29
N THR A 76 -1.47 10.93 11.53
CA THR A 76 -0.94 9.69 12.11
C THR A 76 0.46 9.84 12.69
N GLY A 77 1.20 10.85 12.24
CA GLY A 77 2.55 11.15 12.70
C GLY A 77 3.64 10.42 11.90
N LYS A 78 4.85 10.99 11.91
CA LYS A 78 5.98 10.48 11.10
C LYS A 78 6.38 9.06 11.50
N ALA A 79 6.27 8.71 12.79
CA ALA A 79 6.57 7.38 13.28
C ALA A 79 5.73 6.29 12.58
N CYS A 80 4.42 6.52 12.44
CA CYS A 80 3.54 5.60 11.72
C CYS A 80 3.96 5.45 10.25
N HIS A 81 4.28 6.55 9.58
CA HIS A 81 4.79 6.50 8.21
C HIS A 81 6.09 5.71 8.10
N ASP A 82 7.07 5.97 8.97
CA ASP A 82 8.37 5.29 8.96
C ASP A 82 8.20 3.78 9.19
N ASP A 83 7.29 3.37 10.08
CA ASP A 83 7.01 1.96 10.35
C ASP A 83 6.30 1.26 9.18
N PHE A 84 5.40 1.96 8.48
CA PHE A 84 4.88 1.47 7.20
C PHE A 84 5.98 1.25 6.18
N ILE A 85 6.89 2.22 6.01
CA ILE A 85 8.01 2.08 5.08
C ILE A 85 8.89 0.89 5.46
N LYS A 86 9.20 0.69 6.75
CA LYS A 86 9.92 -0.52 7.23
C LYS A 86 9.21 -1.82 6.85
N LEU A 87 7.89 -1.86 7.00
CA LEU A 87 7.10 -3.00 6.58
C LEU A 87 7.16 -3.23 5.06
N PHE A 88 7.07 -2.17 4.25
CA PHE A 88 7.23 -2.31 2.80
C PHE A 88 8.63 -2.82 2.45
N MET A 89 9.68 -2.28 3.07
CA MET A 89 11.07 -2.70 2.85
C MET A 89 11.28 -4.19 3.13
N SER A 90 10.68 -4.75 4.19
CA SER A 90 10.83 -6.17 4.52
C SER A 90 10.18 -7.12 3.51
N ARG A 91 9.25 -6.60 2.68
CA ARG A 91 8.53 -7.35 1.65
C ARG A 91 9.08 -7.13 0.23
N LEU A 92 10.05 -6.25 0.06
CA LEU A 92 10.60 -5.87 -1.24
C LEU A 92 11.97 -6.52 -1.48
N PRO A 93 12.31 -6.80 -2.75
CA PRO A 93 13.66 -7.20 -3.09
C PRO A 93 14.64 -6.04 -2.81
N LYS A 94 15.88 -6.38 -2.40
CA LYS A 94 16.86 -5.42 -1.85
C LYS A 94 17.11 -4.23 -2.76
N GLU A 95 17.13 -4.46 -4.08
CA GLU A 95 17.32 -3.43 -5.10
C GLU A 95 16.19 -2.39 -5.19
N LYS A 96 15.01 -2.67 -4.63
CA LYS A 96 13.87 -1.74 -4.58
C LYS A 96 13.77 -0.97 -3.26
N VAL A 97 14.50 -1.40 -2.22
CA VAL A 97 14.44 -0.81 -0.87
C VAL A 97 14.81 0.67 -0.91
N THR A 98 15.96 1.03 -1.49
CA THR A 98 16.42 2.42 -1.56
C THR A 98 15.42 3.34 -2.28
N PHE A 99 14.80 2.85 -3.36
CA PHE A 99 13.78 3.60 -4.08
C PHE A 99 12.56 3.88 -3.21
N VAL A 100 12.06 2.88 -2.49
CA VAL A 100 10.87 3.02 -1.64
C VAL A 100 11.13 3.91 -0.44
N VAL A 101 12.32 3.86 0.17
CA VAL A 101 12.70 4.80 1.24
C VAL A 101 12.68 6.24 0.73
N ALA A 102 13.39 6.52 -0.36
CA ALA A 102 13.46 7.86 -0.92
C ALA A 102 12.07 8.39 -1.34
N LYS A 103 11.22 7.53 -1.92
CA LYS A 103 9.85 7.88 -2.26
C LYS A 103 8.96 8.10 -1.03
N GLY A 104 9.13 7.29 0.01
CA GLY A 104 8.45 7.48 1.30
C GLY A 104 8.73 8.87 1.88
N ASP A 105 10.01 9.24 1.99
CA ASP A 105 10.42 10.56 2.50
C ASP A 105 9.89 11.71 1.62
N GLN A 106 9.96 11.56 0.30
CA GLN A 106 9.41 12.55 -0.63
C GLN A 106 7.91 12.77 -0.41
N ILE A 107 7.16 11.67 -0.27
CA ILE A 107 5.71 11.70 -0.04
C ILE A 107 5.39 12.36 1.30
N TRP A 108 6.10 11.99 2.36
CA TRP A 108 5.91 12.58 3.68
C TRP A 108 6.09 14.10 3.64
N ASN A 109 7.21 14.56 3.08
CA ASN A 109 7.53 15.98 2.99
C ASN A 109 6.52 16.75 2.12
N HIS A 110 6.11 16.16 1.01
CA HIS A 110 5.09 16.76 0.14
C HIS A 110 3.76 16.94 0.87
N TYR A 111 3.31 15.93 1.62
CA TYR A 111 2.04 15.98 2.32
C TYR A 111 2.09 16.92 3.52
N ALA A 112 3.23 16.99 4.22
CA ALA A 112 3.45 17.94 5.30
C ALA A 112 3.37 19.39 4.79
N ALA A 113 3.95 19.66 3.61
CA ALA A 113 3.87 20.97 2.99
C ALA A 113 2.43 21.34 2.59
N ILE A 114 1.69 20.43 1.94
CA ILE A 114 0.27 20.64 1.60
C ILE A 114 -0.54 20.90 2.86
N ALA A 115 -0.33 20.09 3.91
CA ALA A 115 -1.07 20.21 5.14
C ALA A 115 -0.83 21.56 5.84
N ALA A 116 0.43 22.02 5.87
CA ALA A 116 0.79 23.33 6.42
C ALA A 116 0.17 24.48 5.62
N LEU A 117 0.21 24.42 4.29
CA LEU A 117 -0.38 25.43 3.42
C LEU A 117 -1.89 25.55 3.63
N ALA A 118 -2.59 24.41 3.75
CA ALA A 118 -4.02 24.38 4.04
C ALA A 118 -4.37 25.05 5.38
N SER A 119 -3.56 24.81 6.42
CA SER A 119 -3.72 25.46 7.73
C SER A 119 -3.51 26.97 7.66
N ILE A 120 -2.51 27.44 6.89
CA ILE A 120 -2.24 28.86 6.69
C ILE A 120 -3.37 29.53 5.90
N ALA A 121 -3.85 28.91 4.82
CA ALA A 121 -4.97 29.45 4.05
C ALA A 121 -6.25 29.55 4.90
N SER A 122 -6.50 28.54 5.74
CA SER A 122 -7.64 28.53 6.66
C SER A 122 -7.56 29.66 7.70
N THR A 123 -6.39 29.89 8.28
CA THR A 123 -6.20 30.98 9.26
C THR A 123 -6.30 32.36 8.62
N LEU A 124 -5.79 32.54 7.40
CA LEU A 124 -5.91 33.80 6.65
C LEU A 124 -7.36 34.13 6.30
N SER A 125 -8.17 33.11 6.00
CA SER A 125 -9.60 33.25 5.66
C SER A 125 -10.50 33.62 6.86
N ILE A 126 -9.98 33.50 8.08
CA ILE A 126 -10.70 33.78 9.33
C ILE A 126 -10.30 35.16 9.91
N LEU A 127 -9.25 35.80 9.37
CA LEU A 127 -8.83 37.12 9.80
C LEU A 127 -9.79 38.19 9.21
N PRO A 128 -10.43 39.04 10.03
CA PRO A 128 -11.40 40.05 9.60
C PRO A 128 -10.78 41.20 8.78
#